data_AF-A0A961XZQ6-F1
#
_entry.id   AF-A0A961XZQ6-F1
#
_cell.length_a   1.000
_cell.length_b   1.000
_cell.length_c   1.000
_cell.angle_alpha   90.00
_cell.angle_beta   90.00
_cell.angle_gamma   90.00
#
_symmetry.space_group_name_H-M   'P 1'
#
loop_
_entity.id
_entity.type
_entity.pdbx_description
1 polymer ?
#
loop_
_entity_poly.entity_id
_entity_poly.type
_entity_poly.pdbx_seq_one_letter_code
_entity_poly.pdbx_strand_id
1 'polypeptide(L)'
;VFVIYLFLLAAVCSVLEKRTKIVFLYAFMFTWMIGGVLLAIVLSSAGPVYFARLGLGSDFEPLMTTLRQFNDVSPVWSLTVQEMLWDSYSGKTSMLSGISAMPSMHVASTTIVTLLAYRINRKFGHLMLVFTALIFIGSVHLGWHYAADGLLGILVAIASWHTAKWVATRDEAFQRWVLGRAEVD
;
A
#
# COMPACT_ATOMS: atom_id res chain seq x y z
N VAL A 1 7.41 2.93 0.47
CA VAL A 1 8.01 2.06 1.52
C VAL A 1 8.49 2.83 2.74
N PHE A 2 9.37 3.84 2.62
CA PHE A 2 9.89 4.59 3.78
C PHE A 2 8.82 5.25 4.67
N VAL A 3 7.83 5.92 4.05
CA VAL A 3 6.77 6.63 4.79
C VAL A 3 5.97 5.67 5.69
N ILE A 4 5.62 4.47 5.22
CA ILE A 4 4.82 3.58 6.05
C ILE A 4 5.59 3.04 7.26
N TYR A 5 6.89 2.73 7.10
CA TYR A 5 7.71 2.29 8.23
C TYR A 5 7.94 3.40 9.25
N LEU A 6 8.10 4.65 8.79
CA LEU A 6 8.16 5.80 9.68
C LEU A 6 6.87 5.95 10.48
N PHE A 7 5.70 5.81 9.84
CA PHE A 7 4.41 5.89 10.54
C PHE A 7 4.13 4.68 11.42
N LEU A 8 4.65 3.50 11.06
CA LEU A 8 4.56 2.31 11.91
C LEU A 8 5.36 2.51 13.19
N LEU A 9 6.60 2.99 13.05
CA LEU A 9 7.44 3.35 14.20
C LEU A 9 6.82 4.48 15.02
N ALA A 10 6.34 5.54 14.37
CA ALA A 10 5.69 6.65 15.04
C ALA A 10 4.41 6.21 15.77
N ALA A 11 3.58 5.35 15.18
CA ALA A 11 2.39 4.82 15.84
C ALA A 11 2.76 4.01 17.10
N VAL A 12 3.78 3.16 17.03
CA VAL A 12 4.27 2.37 18.18
C VAL A 12 4.83 3.28 19.28
N CYS A 13 5.67 4.25 18.92
CA CYS A 13 6.38 5.12 19.87
C CYS A 13 5.58 6.37 20.31
N SER A 14 4.44 6.66 19.69
CA SER A 14 3.64 7.85 20.00
C SER A 14 2.93 7.78 21.34
N VAL A 15 2.44 8.93 21.82
CA VAL A 15 1.50 9.04 22.96
C VAL A 15 0.03 8.82 22.55
N LEU A 16 -0.23 8.18 21.41
CA LEU A 16 -1.60 7.89 20.98
C LEU A 16 -2.33 6.97 21.96
N GLU A 17 -3.65 7.11 22.00
CA GLU A 17 -4.52 6.21 22.75
C GLU A 17 -4.25 4.74 22.36
N LYS A 18 -4.13 3.86 23.37
CA LYS A 18 -3.84 2.43 23.21
C LYS A 18 -4.70 1.79 22.11
N ARG A 19 -6.00 2.08 22.13
CA ARG A 19 -6.96 1.58 21.16
C ARG A 19 -6.63 1.99 19.72
N THR A 20 -6.27 3.25 19.50
CA THR A 20 -5.92 3.75 18.16
C THR A 20 -4.66 3.07 17.62
N LYS A 21 -3.66 2.81 18.49
CA LYS A 21 -2.45 2.05 18.12
C LYS A 21 -2.78 0.62 17.69
N ILE A 22 -3.56 -0.10 18.49
CA ILE A 22 -3.95 -1.50 18.21
C ILE A 22 -4.72 -1.58 16.89
N VAL A 23 -5.69 -0.69 16.67
CA VAL A 23 -6.44 -0.64 15.41
C VAL A 23 -5.52 -0.42 14.22
N PHE A 24 -4.56 0.51 14.32
CA PHE A 24 -3.60 0.74 13.24
C PHE A 24 -2.73 -0.49 12.96
N LEU A 25 -2.20 -1.15 14.00
CA LEU A 25 -1.37 -2.34 13.85
C LEU A 25 -2.13 -3.51 13.21
N TYR A 26 -3.37 -3.78 13.65
CA TYR A 26 -4.22 -4.79 13.01
C TYR A 26 -4.58 -4.41 11.57
N ALA A 27 -4.94 -3.15 11.31
CA ALA A 27 -5.28 -2.70 9.96
C ALA A 27 -4.09 -2.85 9.01
N PHE A 28 -2.89 -2.49 9.47
CA PHE A 28 -1.64 -2.68 8.74
C PHE A 28 -1.43 -4.17 8.42
N MET A 29 -1.51 -5.03 9.44
CA MET A 29 -1.32 -6.48 9.27
C MET A 29 -2.33 -7.08 8.30
N PHE A 30 -3.62 -6.77 8.45
CA PHE A 30 -4.66 -7.26 7.55
C PHE A 30 -4.49 -6.77 6.12
N THR A 31 -4.11 -5.50 5.93
CA THR A 31 -3.91 -4.96 4.58
C THR A 31 -2.73 -5.64 3.88
N TRP A 32 -1.63 -5.90 4.57
CA TRP A 32 -0.48 -6.59 3.99
C TRP A 32 -0.73 -8.08 3.76
N MET A 33 -1.43 -8.75 4.67
CA MET A 33 -1.79 -10.16 4.52
C MET A 33 -2.81 -10.36 3.39
N ILE A 34 -3.88 -9.56 3.36
CA ILE A 34 -4.95 -9.70 2.37
C ILE A 34 -4.49 -9.11 1.03
N GLY A 35 -4.02 -7.87 1.01
CA GLY A 35 -3.60 -7.20 -0.22
C GLY A 35 -2.27 -7.72 -0.76
N GLY A 36 -1.23 -7.70 0.08
CA GLY A 36 0.14 -7.97 -0.35
C GLY A 36 0.49 -9.43 -0.53
N VAL A 37 -0.31 -10.35 0.04
CA VAL A 37 -0.11 -11.80 -0.13
C VAL A 37 -1.27 -12.42 -0.90
N LEU A 38 -2.47 -12.47 -0.30
CA LEU A 38 -3.58 -13.24 -0.88
C LEU A 38 -4.02 -12.68 -2.25
N LEU A 39 -4.35 -11.39 -2.32
CA LEU A 39 -4.80 -10.77 -3.55
C LEU A 39 -3.66 -10.61 -4.55
N ALA A 40 -2.43 -10.37 -4.09
CA ALA A 40 -1.26 -10.29 -4.97
C ALA A 40 -0.97 -11.59 -5.72
N ILE A 41 -1.28 -12.74 -5.11
CA ILE A 41 -1.17 -14.07 -5.74
C ILE A 41 -2.34 -14.30 -6.69
N VAL A 42 -3.58 -14.04 -6.25
CA VAL A 42 -4.81 -14.36 -7.01
C VAL A 42 -5.02 -13.43 -8.21
N LEU A 43 -4.69 -12.14 -8.06
CA LEU A 43 -4.91 -11.09 -9.06
C LEU A 43 -3.61 -10.64 -9.72
N SER A 44 -2.56 -11.47 -9.66
CA SER A 44 -1.25 -11.13 -10.19
C SER A 44 -1.35 -10.62 -11.63
N SER A 45 -0.88 -9.40 -11.84
CA SER A 45 -0.97 -8.71 -13.12
C SER A 45 0.28 -7.86 -13.35
N ALA A 46 0.60 -7.67 -14.62
CA ALA A 46 1.68 -6.79 -15.03
C ALA A 46 1.16 -5.35 -15.19
N GLY A 47 1.91 -4.39 -14.67
CA GLY A 47 1.58 -2.97 -14.82
C GLY A 47 1.64 -2.49 -16.27
N PRO A 48 1.02 -1.34 -16.58
CA PRO A 48 1.03 -0.72 -17.91
C PRO A 48 2.41 -0.65 -18.59
N VAL A 49 3.47 -0.44 -17.79
CA VAL A 49 4.86 -0.38 -18.26
C VAL A 49 5.34 -1.65 -18.99
N TYR A 50 4.82 -2.82 -18.63
CA TYR A 50 5.23 -4.09 -19.23
C TYR A 50 4.27 -4.57 -20.33
N PHE A 51 3.17 -3.85 -20.57
CA PHE A 51 2.09 -4.28 -21.46
C PHE A 51 2.57 -4.61 -22.88
N ALA A 52 3.34 -3.70 -23.49
CA ALA A 52 3.92 -3.91 -24.82
C ALA A 52 4.98 -5.03 -24.83
N ARG A 53 5.79 -5.12 -23.77
CA ARG A 53 6.85 -6.14 -23.68
C ARG A 53 6.31 -7.56 -23.50
N LEU A 54 5.10 -7.69 -22.96
CA LEU A 54 4.37 -8.95 -22.86
C LEU A 54 3.60 -9.29 -24.15
N GLY A 55 3.69 -8.45 -25.19
CA GLY A 55 3.01 -8.68 -26.47
C GLY A 55 1.49 -8.43 -26.44
N LEU A 56 1.00 -7.69 -25.43
CA LEU A 56 -0.44 -7.46 -25.24
C LEU A 56 -0.99 -6.26 -26.04
N GLY A 57 -0.11 -5.48 -26.69
CA GLY A 57 -0.48 -4.32 -27.52
C GLY A 57 0.39 -3.10 -27.23
N SER A 58 0.08 -1.97 -27.87
CA SER A 58 0.85 -0.71 -27.76
C SER A 58 0.09 0.43 -27.08
N ASP A 59 -1.02 0.13 -26.40
CA ASP A 59 -1.93 1.13 -25.81
C ASP A 59 -1.22 2.08 -24.83
N PHE A 60 -0.21 1.58 -24.11
CA PHE A 60 0.57 2.35 -23.14
C PHE A 60 1.91 2.86 -23.69
N GLU A 61 2.24 2.60 -24.95
CA GLU A 61 3.49 3.08 -25.56
C GLU A 61 3.61 4.61 -25.59
N PRO A 62 2.54 5.39 -25.85
CA PRO A 62 2.61 6.85 -25.76
C PRO A 62 3.03 7.32 -24.36
N LEU A 63 2.47 6.71 -23.30
CA LEU A 63 2.82 7.02 -21.92
C LEU A 63 4.30 6.74 -21.65
N MET A 64 4.77 5.56 -22.04
CA MET A 64 6.17 5.17 -21.85
C MET A 64 7.13 6.05 -22.64
N THR A 65 6.73 6.47 -23.84
CA THR A 65 7.50 7.44 -24.65
C THR A 65 7.62 8.78 -23.94
N THR A 66 6.52 9.31 -23.39
CA THR A 66 6.56 10.56 -22.61
C THR A 66 7.46 10.44 -21.38
N LEU A 67 7.41 9.32 -20.65
CA LEU A 67 8.29 9.11 -19.49
C LEU A 67 9.77 9.07 -19.89
N ARG A 68 10.10 8.45 -21.02
CA ARG A 68 11.46 8.45 -21.58
C ARG A 68 11.93 9.86 -21.94
N GLN A 69 11.07 10.66 -22.59
CA GLN A 69 11.36 12.06 -22.89
C GLN A 69 11.61 12.91 -21.63
N PHE A 70 10.86 12.69 -20.55
CA PHE A 70 11.11 13.37 -19.28
C PHE A 70 12.45 12.97 -18.67
N ASN A 71 12.84 11.71 -18.82
CA ASN A 71 14.13 11.20 -18.34
C ASN A 71 15.34 11.86 -19.03
N ASP A 72 15.18 12.31 -20.27
CA ASP A 72 16.23 13.04 -21.00
C ASP A 72 16.50 14.43 -20.39
N VAL A 73 15.50 15.02 -19.71
CA VAL A 73 15.61 16.33 -19.03
C VAL A 73 16.01 16.15 -17.57
N SER A 74 15.38 15.22 -16.86
CA SER A 74 15.63 14.95 -15.45
C SER A 74 15.41 13.47 -15.14
N PRO A 75 16.34 12.79 -14.43
CA PRO A 75 16.25 11.36 -14.17
C PRO A 75 14.91 10.93 -13.58
N VAL A 76 14.20 10.08 -14.32
CA VAL A 76 12.97 9.42 -13.87
C VAL A 76 13.36 8.06 -13.29
N TRP A 77 13.67 8.06 -11.99
CA TRP A 77 14.09 6.85 -11.25
C TRP A 77 13.17 5.65 -11.41
N SER A 78 11.88 5.88 -11.70
CA SER A 78 10.91 4.84 -12.01
C SER A 78 11.36 3.94 -13.16
N LEU A 79 11.90 4.50 -14.24
CA LEU A 79 12.33 3.73 -15.42
C LEU A 79 13.46 2.74 -15.06
N THR A 80 14.39 3.15 -14.20
CA THR A 80 15.48 2.28 -13.74
C THR A 80 14.95 1.09 -12.94
N VAL A 81 13.99 1.31 -12.04
CA VAL A 81 13.38 0.23 -11.25
C VAL A 81 12.55 -0.69 -12.14
N GLN A 82 11.88 -0.16 -13.16
CA GLN A 82 11.13 -0.95 -14.13
C GLN A 82 12.06 -1.91 -14.89
N GLU A 83 13.24 -1.46 -15.34
CA GLU A 83 14.21 -2.36 -15.98
C GLU A 83 14.79 -3.39 -15.04
N MET A 84 15.14 -3.00 -13.82
CA MET A 84 15.66 -3.95 -12.82
C MET A 84 14.68 -5.10 -12.57
N LEU A 85 13.39 -4.79 -12.45
CA LEU A 85 12.34 -5.79 -12.26
C LEU A 85 12.12 -6.63 -13.52
N TRP A 86 12.17 -6.02 -14.71
CA TRP A 86 12.06 -6.74 -15.98
C TRP A 86 13.19 -7.73 -16.20
N ASP A 87 14.43 -7.33 -15.93
CA ASP A 87 15.61 -8.20 -16.08
C ASP A 87 15.56 -9.37 -15.10
N SER A 88 15.01 -9.15 -13.90
CA SER A 88 14.75 -10.21 -12.92
C SER A 88 13.66 -11.17 -13.38
N TYR A 89 12.57 -10.65 -13.95
CA TYR A 89 11.47 -11.45 -14.48
C TYR A 89 11.89 -12.28 -15.71
N SER A 90 12.69 -11.70 -16.62
CA SER A 90 13.16 -12.36 -17.84
C SER A 90 14.30 -13.36 -17.60
N GLY A 91 14.69 -13.61 -16.35
CA GLY A 91 15.69 -14.59 -15.97
C GLY A 91 17.13 -14.17 -16.26
N LYS A 92 17.37 -12.87 -16.53
CA LYS A 92 18.74 -12.35 -16.72
C LYS A 92 19.49 -12.18 -15.40
N THR A 93 18.78 -12.14 -14.27
CA THR A 93 19.35 -12.14 -12.93
C THR A 93 18.76 -13.29 -12.10
N SER A 94 19.55 -13.81 -11.15
CA SER A 94 19.16 -14.97 -10.31
C SER A 94 18.20 -14.63 -9.16
N MET A 95 17.74 -13.38 -9.07
CA MET A 95 16.82 -12.94 -8.03
C MET A 95 15.38 -13.18 -8.50
N LEU A 96 14.71 -14.19 -7.93
CA LEU A 96 13.29 -14.44 -8.17
C LEU A 96 12.48 -13.25 -7.62
N SER A 97 12.07 -12.33 -8.49
CA SER A 97 11.17 -11.22 -8.14
C SER A 97 9.94 -11.29 -9.03
N GLY A 98 8.79 -11.56 -8.44
CA GLY A 98 7.51 -11.52 -9.15
C GLY A 98 7.10 -10.07 -9.43
N ILE A 99 6.68 -9.78 -10.66
CA ILE A 99 6.03 -8.51 -11.00
C ILE A 99 4.54 -8.68 -10.68
N SER A 100 4.07 -8.09 -9.58
CA SER A 100 2.64 -8.02 -9.27
C SER A 100 2.20 -6.58 -9.06
N ALA A 101 1.32 -6.10 -9.94
CA ALA A 101 0.75 -4.76 -9.88
C ALA A 101 -0.51 -4.69 -9.02
N MET A 102 -1.33 -5.74 -8.96
CA MET A 102 -2.58 -5.72 -8.21
C MET A 102 -2.48 -6.44 -6.86
N PRO A 103 -3.04 -5.87 -5.77
CA PRO A 103 -3.47 -4.48 -5.59
C PRO A 103 -2.28 -3.55 -5.32
N SER A 104 -2.46 -2.23 -5.52
CA SER A 104 -1.38 -1.28 -5.23
C SER A 104 -1.17 -1.13 -3.72
N MET A 105 -0.16 -1.84 -3.20
CA MET A 105 0.21 -1.77 -1.79
C MET A 105 0.71 -0.39 -1.37
N HIS A 106 1.23 0.42 -2.31
CA HIS A 106 1.59 1.81 -2.04
C HIS A 106 0.35 2.63 -1.67
N VAL A 107 -0.71 2.55 -2.48
CA VAL A 107 -1.96 3.29 -2.23
C VAL A 107 -2.68 2.73 -0.99
N ALA A 108 -2.73 1.40 -0.81
CA ALA A 108 -3.34 0.79 0.36
C ALA A 108 -2.64 1.25 1.65
N SER A 109 -1.31 1.22 1.65
CA SER A 109 -0.45 1.66 2.76
C SER A 109 -0.68 3.12 3.14
N THR A 110 -0.66 4.03 2.16
CA THR A 110 -0.87 5.45 2.43
C THR A 110 -2.29 5.75 2.86
N THR A 111 -3.28 4.98 2.39
CA THR A 111 -4.68 5.08 2.85
C THR A 111 -4.80 4.78 4.35
N ILE A 112 -4.17 3.71 4.85
CA ILE A 112 -4.17 3.43 6.31
C ILE A 112 -3.52 4.57 7.09
N VAL A 113 -2.41 5.11 6.59
CA VAL A 113 -1.73 6.25 7.20
C VAL A 113 -2.64 7.49 7.22
N THR A 114 -3.38 7.75 6.15
CA THR A 114 -4.40 8.81 6.10
C THR A 114 -5.47 8.61 7.17
N LEU A 115 -6.00 7.39 7.31
CA LEU A 115 -7.01 7.07 8.33
C LEU A 115 -6.48 7.29 9.75
N LEU A 116 -5.24 6.87 10.03
CA LEU A 116 -4.57 7.15 11.30
C LEU A 116 -4.39 8.66 11.51
N ALA A 117 -3.95 9.39 10.50
CA ALA A 117 -3.73 10.84 10.58
C ALA A 117 -5.01 11.60 10.96
N TYR A 118 -6.17 11.19 10.45
CA TYR A 118 -7.46 11.75 10.86
C TYR A 118 -7.84 11.47 12.32
N ARG A 119 -7.28 10.43 12.95
CA ARG A 119 -7.44 10.17 14.40
C ARG A 119 -6.55 11.08 15.24
N ILE A 120 -5.49 11.63 14.66
CA ILE A 120 -4.59 12.59 15.33
C ILE A 120 -5.20 13.99 15.26
N ASN A 121 -5.41 14.51 14.05
CA ASN A 121 -6.14 15.76 13.82
C ASN A 121 -6.56 15.91 12.34
N ARG A 122 -7.56 16.77 12.08
CA ARG A 122 -8.12 16.95 10.74
C ARG A 122 -7.12 17.52 9.72
N LYS A 123 -6.29 18.49 10.12
CA LYS A 123 -5.32 19.15 9.22
C LYS A 123 -4.31 18.12 8.68
N PHE A 124 -3.78 17.30 9.58
CA PHE A 124 -2.85 16.23 9.23
C PHE A 124 -3.51 15.14 8.40
N GLY A 125 -4.76 14.79 8.71
CA GLY A 125 -5.57 13.90 7.87
C GLY A 125 -5.69 14.41 6.43
N HIS A 126 -6.00 15.69 6.22
CA HIS A 126 -6.07 16.28 4.87
C HIS A 126 -4.72 16.28 4.16
N LEU A 127 -3.63 16.60 4.86
CA LEU A 127 -2.28 16.52 4.29
C LEU A 127 -1.97 15.10 3.80
N MET A 128 -2.30 14.10 4.61
CA MET A 128 -2.07 12.70 4.25
C MET A 128 -3.04 12.20 3.19
N LEU A 129 -4.25 12.74 3.09
CA LEU A 129 -5.16 12.46 2.00
C LEU A 129 -4.62 12.98 0.67
N VAL A 130 -4.11 14.21 0.64
CA VAL A 130 -3.45 14.78 -0.55
C VAL A 130 -2.25 13.94 -0.94
N PHE A 131 -1.43 13.54 0.03
CA PHE A 131 -0.31 12.63 -0.24
C PHE A 131 -0.76 11.30 -0.85
N THR A 132 -1.80 10.67 -0.30
CA THR A 132 -2.37 9.43 -0.86
C THR A 132 -2.88 9.63 -2.28
N ALA A 133 -3.54 10.75 -2.57
CA ALA A 133 -3.99 11.10 -3.92
C ALA A 133 -2.81 11.29 -4.88
N LEU A 134 -1.75 11.96 -4.46
CA LEU A 134 -0.52 12.11 -5.26
C LEU A 134 0.15 10.77 -5.55
N ILE A 135 0.20 9.87 -4.57
CA ILE A 135 0.74 8.52 -4.75
C ILE A 135 -0.13 7.71 -5.72
N PHE A 136 -1.45 7.79 -5.60
CA PHE A 136 -2.38 7.14 -6.55
C PHE A 136 -2.14 7.64 -7.97
N ILE A 137 -2.21 8.96 -8.19
CA ILE A 137 -2.06 9.59 -9.51
C ILE A 137 -0.67 9.30 -10.07
N GLY A 138 0.38 9.50 -9.27
CA GLY A 138 1.76 9.26 -9.68
C GLY A 138 2.01 7.81 -10.05
N SER A 139 1.43 6.85 -9.33
CA SER A 139 1.60 5.44 -9.64
C SER A 139 1.01 5.04 -10.99
N VAL A 140 -0.11 5.65 -11.38
CA VAL A 140 -0.74 5.46 -12.70
C VAL A 140 0.09 6.15 -13.79
N HIS A 141 0.50 7.40 -13.57
CA HIS A 141 1.26 8.18 -14.56
C HIS A 141 2.68 7.67 -14.78
N LEU A 142 3.25 6.96 -13.81
CA LEU A 142 4.54 6.28 -13.96
C LEU A 142 4.41 4.90 -14.61
N GLY A 143 3.18 4.45 -14.93
CA GLY A 143 2.92 3.17 -15.58
C GLY A 143 3.06 1.94 -14.67
N TRP A 144 3.11 2.13 -13.34
CA TRP A 144 3.21 1.01 -12.39
C TRP A 144 1.91 0.23 -12.26
N HIS A 145 0.80 0.96 -12.25
CA HIS A 145 -0.51 0.42 -11.90
C HIS A 145 -1.59 0.94 -12.84
N TYR A 146 -2.61 0.12 -13.06
CA TYR A 146 -3.89 0.63 -13.55
C TYR A 146 -4.59 1.39 -12.42
N ALA A 147 -5.48 2.32 -12.78
CA ALA A 147 -6.28 3.04 -11.78
C ALA A 147 -7.11 2.07 -10.90
N ALA A 148 -7.55 0.95 -11.48
CA ALA A 148 -8.26 -0.10 -10.76
C ALA A 148 -7.44 -0.70 -9.60
N ASP A 149 -6.14 -0.92 -9.78
CA ASP A 149 -5.25 -1.49 -8.76
C ASP A 149 -5.19 -0.60 -7.52
N GLY A 150 -5.16 0.72 -7.74
CA GLY A 150 -5.18 1.72 -6.68
C GLY A 150 -6.52 1.78 -5.96
N LEU A 151 -7.63 1.75 -6.69
CA LEU A 151 -8.97 1.74 -6.10
C LEU A 151 -9.20 0.49 -5.24
N LEU A 152 -8.78 -0.68 -5.75
CA LEU A 152 -8.83 -1.92 -5.00
C LEU A 152 -7.95 -1.83 -3.73
N GLY A 153 -6.75 -1.25 -3.83
CA GLY A 153 -5.89 -0.99 -2.68
C GLY A 153 -6.57 -0.12 -1.61
N ILE A 154 -7.27 0.95 -2.01
CA ILE A 154 -8.05 1.81 -1.10
C ILE A 154 -9.15 1.00 -0.42
N LEU A 155 -9.91 0.21 -1.18
CA LEU A 155 -11.00 -0.62 -0.65
C LEU A 155 -10.48 -1.64 0.36
N VAL A 156 -9.38 -2.34 0.06
CA VAL A 156 -8.74 -3.30 0.98
C VAL A 156 -8.29 -2.61 2.26
N ALA A 157 -7.68 -1.42 2.17
CA ALA A 157 -7.22 -0.67 3.34
C ALA A 157 -8.39 -0.22 4.23
N ILE A 158 -9.46 0.30 3.64
CA ILE A 158 -10.67 0.72 4.37
C ILE A 158 -11.33 -0.48 5.04
N ALA A 159 -11.56 -1.57 4.30
CA ALA A 159 -12.13 -2.80 4.84
C ALA A 159 -11.29 -3.32 6.01
N SER A 160 -9.97 -3.39 5.83
CA SER A 160 -9.03 -3.83 6.86
C SER A 160 -9.06 -2.94 8.10
N TRP A 161 -9.20 -1.62 7.94
CA TRP A 161 -9.35 -0.68 9.06
C TRP A 161 -10.63 -0.91 9.86
N HIS A 162 -11.75 -1.11 9.18
CA HIS A 162 -13.03 -1.39 9.85
C HIS A 162 -13.02 -2.75 10.55
N THR A 163 -12.44 -3.78 9.92
CA THR A 163 -12.22 -5.09 10.54
C THR A 163 -11.32 -4.97 11.77
N ALA A 164 -10.23 -4.21 11.68
CA ALA A 164 -9.33 -3.95 12.81
C ALA A 164 -10.02 -3.27 13.99
N LYS A 165 -10.90 -2.29 13.72
CA LYS A 165 -11.73 -1.67 14.78
C LYS A 165 -12.65 -2.69 15.45
N TRP A 166 -13.26 -3.59 14.68
CA TRP A 166 -14.14 -4.62 15.21
C TRP A 166 -13.37 -5.68 16.01
N VAL A 167 -12.19 -6.10 15.55
CA VAL A 167 -11.33 -7.03 16.29
C VAL A 167 -10.84 -6.38 17.59
N ALA A 168 -10.42 -5.11 17.56
CA ALA A 168 -9.94 -4.41 18.74
C ALA A 168 -11.02 -4.28 19.84
N THR A 169 -12.30 -4.07 19.50
CA THR A 169 -13.36 -4.03 20.51
C THR A 169 -13.59 -5.39 21.16
N ARG A 170 -13.41 -6.48 20.41
CA ARG A 170 -13.53 -7.85 20.92
C ARG A 170 -12.35 -8.20 21.82
N ASP A 171 -11.14 -7.82 21.42
CA ASP A 171 -9.93 -7.99 22.25
C ASP A 171 -10.04 -7.22 23.58
N GLU A 172 -10.48 -5.97 23.56
CA GLU A 172 -10.72 -5.18 24.79
C GLU A 172 -11.80 -5.78 25.69
N ALA A 173 -12.86 -6.37 25.12
CA ALA A 173 -13.88 -7.07 25.89
C ALA A 173 -13.34 -8.37 26.52
N PHE A 174 -12.55 -9.12 25.76
CA PHE A 174 -11.91 -10.35 26.22
C PHE A 174 -10.91 -10.07 27.34
N GLN A 175 -10.02 -9.09 27.16
CA GLN A 175 -9.04 -8.71 28.19
C GLN A 175 -9.72 -8.30 29.50
N ARG A 176 -10.80 -7.52 29.45
CA ARG A 176 -11.57 -7.15 30.65
C ARG A 176 -12.21 -8.36 31.32
N TRP A 177 -12.74 -9.30 30.55
CA TRP A 177 -13.32 -10.53 31.08
C TRP A 177 -12.27 -11.44 31.75
N VAL A 178 -11.09 -11.59 31.15
CA VAL A 178 -9.99 -12.39 31.71
C VAL A 178 -9.40 -11.73 32.95
N LEU A 179 -9.01 -10.46 32.85
CA LEU A 179 -8.35 -9.75 33.96
C LEU A 179 -9.33 -9.48 35.11
N GLY A 180 -10.60 -9.23 34.83
CA GLY A 180 -11.64 -9.10 35.85
C GLY A 180 -11.95 -10.41 36.58
N ARG A 181 -11.56 -11.58 36.04
CA ARG A 181 -11.58 -12.85 36.79
C ARG A 181 -10.36 -13.01 37.70
N ALA A 182 -9.19 -12.57 37.23
CA ALA A 182 -7.95 -12.67 37.99
C ALA A 182 -7.89 -11.78 39.25
N GLU A 183 -8.76 -10.76 39.36
CA GLU A 183 -8.89 -9.94 40.58
C GLU A 183 -9.89 -10.50 41.61
N VAL A 184 -10.69 -11.51 41.25
CA VAL A 184 -11.77 -12.06 42.09
C VAL A 184 -11.40 -13.44 42.69
N ASP A 185 -10.36 -14.09 42.16
CA ASP A 185 -9.79 -15.34 42.67
C ASP A 185 -8.58 -15.09 43.59
#